data_AF-A0A834ZM46-F1
#
_entry.id   AF-A0A834ZM46-F1
#
_cell.length_a   1.000
_cell.length_b   1.000
_cell.length_c   1.000
_cell.angle_alpha   90.00
_cell.angle_beta   90.00
_cell.angle_gamma   90.00
#
_symmetry.space_group_name_H-M   'P 1'
#
loop_
_entity.id
_entity.type
_entity.pdbx_description
1 polymer ?
#
loop_
_entity_poly.entity_id
_entity_poly.type
_entity_poly.pdbx_seq_one_letter_code
_entity_poly.pdbx_strand_id
1 'polypeptide(L)'
;MVADKGKKSKVAERGEEEDSDHIDGELVLSIEKLQEIQDELEKVNEEASDKVLEVEQKYNEIRRPVYHKRNEIIKSIPDFWLTAFLSHPALGDLLSEEDQKIFKHLSSLDVEDFKDVKSGYSITFNFNPNPYFEDMKLTKTFTFFDEGTTKITGTTIKWKEGMGIANGVNHEQKGNKRPFVDERLVT
;
A
#
# COMPACT_ATOMS: atom_id res chain seq x y z
N MET A 1 -43.05 56.55 42.36
CA MET A 1 -44.43 56.29 42.88
C MET A 1 -45.35 56.10 41.70
N VAL A 2 -46.20 55.05 41.71
CA VAL A 2 -47.49 54.93 40.97
C VAL A 2 -47.39 54.95 39.42
N ALA A 3 -47.71 53.91 38.61
CA ALA A 3 -48.84 52.94 38.55
C ALA A 3 -50.18 53.58 38.06
N ASP A 4 -51.09 52.95 37.31
CA ASP A 4 -51.13 51.73 36.50
C ASP A 4 -52.40 51.84 35.59
N LYS A 5 -52.54 50.97 34.56
CA LYS A 5 -53.74 50.71 33.73
C LYS A 5 -54.09 51.76 32.65
N GLY A 6 -54.45 51.39 31.41
CA GLY A 6 -54.47 50.05 30.78
C GLY A 6 -55.66 49.87 29.84
N LYS A 7 -55.44 49.33 28.63
CA LYS A 7 -56.52 48.81 27.77
C LYS A 7 -56.01 47.70 26.84
N LYS A 8 -56.58 46.50 26.97
CA LYS A 8 -56.36 45.33 26.10
C LYS A 8 -57.40 45.29 24.98
N SER A 9 -56.95 44.89 23.78
CA SER A 9 -57.63 44.11 22.72
C SER A 9 -56.48 43.70 21.77
N LYS A 10 -55.98 42.47 21.64
CA LYS A 10 -56.54 41.10 21.56
C LYS A 10 -57.61 40.90 20.49
N VAL A 11 -57.16 40.54 19.28
CA VAL A 11 -57.53 39.41 18.39
C VAL A 11 -56.41 39.46 17.32
N ALA A 12 -55.46 38.53 17.19
CA ALA A 12 -55.53 37.07 17.01
C ALA A 12 -56.05 36.65 15.63
N GLU A 13 -55.15 36.59 14.65
CA GLU A 13 -55.25 35.67 13.51
C GLU A 13 -53.89 34.99 13.30
N ARG A 14 -53.90 33.78 12.73
CA ARG A 14 -52.87 32.76 12.94
C ARG A 14 -52.56 32.03 11.63
N GLY A 15 -51.29 32.00 11.27
CA GLY A 15 -50.61 31.10 10.33
C GLY A 15 -49.11 31.26 10.61
N GLU A 16 -48.25 30.24 10.74
CA GLU A 16 -48.14 28.99 9.94
C GLU A 16 -48.08 29.38 8.45
N GLU A 17 -47.02 29.17 7.68
CA GLU A 17 -45.92 28.18 7.75
C GLU A 17 -44.54 28.81 8.10
N GLU A 18 -43.54 28.15 8.71
CA GLU A 18 -42.84 26.93 8.29
C GLU A 18 -42.22 26.99 6.87
N ASP A 19 -41.49 28.08 6.56
CA ASP A 19 -40.54 28.14 5.44
C ASP A 19 -39.25 27.35 5.74
N SER A 20 -39.42 26.06 6.06
CA SER A 20 -38.37 25.09 6.33
C SER A 20 -38.59 23.90 5.39
N ASP A 21 -37.58 23.60 4.56
CA ASP A 21 -37.38 22.29 3.94
C ASP A 21 -38.39 21.82 2.87
N HIS A 22 -38.99 22.72 2.07
CA HIS A 22 -39.57 22.28 0.79
C HIS A 22 -38.46 22.10 -0.27
N ILE A 23 -37.84 20.92 -0.27
CA ILE A 23 -36.93 20.52 -1.36
C ILE A 23 -37.76 20.41 -2.64
N ASP A 24 -37.39 21.18 -3.66
CA ASP A 24 -38.03 21.18 -4.97
C ASP A 24 -38.04 19.77 -5.58
N GLY A 25 -39.24 19.27 -5.91
CA GLY A 25 -39.42 17.94 -6.50
C GLY A 25 -38.76 17.79 -7.87
N GLU A 26 -38.61 18.87 -8.64
CA GLU A 26 -37.88 18.83 -9.92
C GLU A 26 -36.37 18.67 -9.70
N LEU A 27 -35.83 19.29 -8.66
CA LEU A 27 -34.44 19.10 -8.22
C LEU A 27 -34.19 17.66 -7.73
N VAL A 28 -35.10 17.08 -6.94
CA VAL A 28 -34.99 15.67 -6.50
C VAL A 28 -34.95 14.71 -7.70
N LEU A 29 -35.91 14.83 -8.62
CA LEU A 29 -35.96 14.01 -9.84
C LEU A 29 -34.72 14.19 -10.75
N SER A 30 -34.08 15.36 -10.68
CA SER A 30 -32.83 15.63 -11.42
C SER A 30 -31.61 14.98 -10.76
N ILE A 31 -31.58 14.94 -9.41
CA ILE A 31 -30.54 14.25 -8.63
C ILE A 31 -30.67 12.73 -8.80
N GLU A 32 -31.88 12.17 -8.79
CA GLU A 32 -32.12 10.74 -9.01
C GLU A 32 -31.58 10.28 -10.38
N LYS A 33 -31.89 11.02 -11.46
CA LYS A 33 -31.34 10.74 -12.80
C LYS A 33 -29.82 10.90 -12.88
N LEU A 34 -29.25 11.83 -12.11
CA LEU A 34 -27.80 11.97 -12.03
C LEU A 34 -27.18 10.77 -11.31
N GLN A 35 -27.83 10.23 -10.27
CA GLN A 35 -27.39 9.00 -9.61
C GLN A 35 -27.45 7.79 -10.56
N GLU A 36 -28.53 7.63 -11.33
CA GLU A 36 -28.62 6.56 -12.36
C GLU A 36 -27.43 6.61 -13.34
N ILE A 37 -27.05 7.81 -13.80
CA ILE A 37 -25.89 8.01 -14.69
C ILE A 37 -24.56 7.72 -13.97
N GLN A 38 -24.45 8.03 -12.68
CA GLN A 38 -23.26 7.71 -11.88
C GLN A 38 -23.10 6.20 -11.68
N ASP A 39 -24.21 5.47 -11.45
CA ASP A 39 -24.22 4.01 -11.33
C ASP A 39 -23.84 3.34 -12.68
N GLU A 40 -24.33 3.88 -13.81
CA GLU A 40 -23.89 3.45 -15.15
C GLU A 40 -22.39 3.70 -15.38
N LEU A 41 -21.86 4.84 -14.94
CA LEU A 41 -20.45 5.19 -15.06
C LEU A 41 -19.55 4.30 -14.18
N GLU A 42 -19.99 3.97 -12.96
CA GLU A 42 -19.29 3.03 -12.07
C GLU A 42 -19.15 1.65 -12.74
N LYS A 43 -20.25 1.12 -13.31
CA LYS A 43 -20.24 -0.15 -14.04
C LYS A 43 -19.30 -0.15 -15.27
N VAL A 44 -19.20 0.96 -16.00
CA VAL A 44 -18.23 1.09 -17.10
C VAL A 44 -16.78 1.10 -16.58
N ASN A 45 -16.54 1.74 -15.43
CA ASN A 45 -15.24 1.74 -14.78
C ASN A 45 -14.86 0.34 -14.24
N GLU A 46 -15.81 -0.43 -13.70
CA GLU A 46 -15.60 -1.83 -13.31
C GLU A 46 -15.18 -2.68 -14.53
N GLU A 47 -15.92 -2.62 -15.64
CA GLU A 47 -15.58 -3.38 -16.87
C GLU A 47 -14.20 -3.00 -17.44
N ALA A 48 -13.80 -1.73 -17.34
CA ALA A 48 -12.46 -1.28 -17.70
C ALA A 48 -11.39 -1.81 -16.72
N SER A 49 -11.69 -1.79 -15.42
CA SER A 49 -10.83 -2.30 -14.34
C SER A 49 -10.55 -3.80 -14.48
N ASP A 50 -11.56 -4.59 -14.86
CA ASP A 50 -11.43 -6.03 -15.11
C ASP A 50 -10.57 -6.32 -16.34
N LYS A 51 -10.79 -5.62 -17.45
CA LYS A 51 -9.96 -5.79 -18.67
C LYS A 51 -8.49 -5.45 -18.44
N VAL A 52 -8.19 -4.45 -17.60
CA VAL A 52 -6.81 -4.16 -17.19
C VAL A 52 -6.23 -5.35 -16.41
N LEU A 53 -6.98 -5.90 -15.45
CA LEU A 53 -6.55 -7.04 -14.64
C LEU A 53 -6.28 -8.31 -15.49
N GLU A 54 -7.16 -8.63 -16.45
CA GLU A 54 -6.95 -9.74 -17.40
C GLU A 54 -5.64 -9.59 -18.20
N VAL A 55 -5.35 -8.36 -18.66
CA VAL A 55 -4.13 -8.04 -19.39
C VAL A 55 -2.90 -8.20 -18.50
N GLU A 56 -2.94 -7.70 -17.26
CA GLU A 56 -1.84 -7.83 -16.30
C GLU A 56 -1.55 -9.29 -15.92
N GLN A 57 -2.59 -10.06 -15.61
CA GLN A 57 -2.49 -11.50 -15.33
C GLN A 57 -1.83 -12.25 -16.49
N LYS A 58 -2.33 -12.04 -17.72
CA LYS A 58 -1.78 -12.65 -18.94
C LYS A 58 -0.30 -12.31 -19.14
N TYR A 59 0.08 -11.04 -18.96
CA TYR A 59 1.48 -10.65 -19.10
C TYR A 59 2.35 -11.12 -17.93
N ASN A 60 1.81 -11.34 -16.74
CA ASN A 60 2.54 -11.97 -15.64
C ASN A 60 2.89 -13.43 -15.93
N GLU A 61 1.95 -14.21 -16.47
CA GLU A 61 2.23 -15.59 -16.91
C GLU A 61 3.30 -15.64 -18.03
N ILE A 62 3.25 -14.70 -18.99
CA ILE A 62 4.24 -14.60 -20.07
C ILE A 62 5.62 -14.14 -19.56
N ARG A 63 5.66 -13.21 -18.59
CA ARG A 63 6.91 -12.69 -18.00
C ARG A 63 7.60 -13.73 -17.13
N ARG A 64 6.87 -14.57 -16.39
CA ARG A 64 7.42 -15.56 -15.45
C ARG A 64 8.51 -16.49 -16.03
N PRO A 65 8.33 -17.19 -17.18
CA PRO A 65 9.39 -18.01 -17.76
C PRO A 65 10.59 -17.19 -18.26
N VAL A 66 10.41 -15.91 -18.61
CA VAL A 66 11.52 -15.01 -18.96
C VAL A 66 12.32 -14.62 -17.71
N TYR A 67 11.65 -14.33 -16.60
CA TYR A 67 12.31 -14.07 -15.32
C TYR A 67 13.06 -15.30 -14.79
N HIS A 68 12.52 -16.51 -14.92
CA HIS A 68 13.26 -17.73 -14.57
C HIS A 68 14.53 -17.90 -15.43
N LYS A 69 14.43 -17.75 -16.76
CA LYS A 69 15.62 -17.79 -17.65
C LYS A 69 16.66 -16.73 -17.28
N ARG A 70 16.22 -15.50 -16.97
CA ARG A 70 17.09 -14.43 -16.47
C ARG A 70 17.79 -14.82 -15.16
N ASN A 71 17.05 -15.42 -14.23
CA ASN A 71 17.59 -15.82 -12.92
C ASN A 71 18.68 -16.91 -13.06
N GLU A 72 18.49 -17.91 -13.93
CA GLU A 72 19.53 -18.92 -14.18
C GLU A 72 20.82 -18.33 -14.77
N ILE A 73 20.73 -17.30 -15.62
CA ILE A 73 21.90 -16.57 -16.13
C ILE A 73 22.55 -15.76 -15.00
N ILE A 74 21.76 -15.03 -14.20
CA ILE A 74 22.26 -14.22 -13.07
C ILE A 74 23.05 -15.06 -12.06
N LYS A 75 22.65 -16.31 -11.79
CA LYS A 75 23.40 -17.21 -10.89
C LYS A 75 24.86 -17.47 -11.31
N SER A 76 25.20 -17.30 -12.59
CA SER A 76 26.58 -17.42 -13.09
C SER A 76 27.41 -16.13 -12.98
N ILE A 77 26.82 -15.01 -12.56
CA ILE A 77 27.47 -13.71 -12.42
C ILE A 77 27.73 -13.44 -10.93
N PRO A 78 29.00 -13.47 -10.47
CA PRO A 78 29.34 -13.20 -9.07
C PRO A 78 28.87 -11.82 -8.61
N ASP A 79 28.43 -11.74 -7.35
CA ASP A 79 27.99 -10.51 -6.66
C ASP A 79 26.91 -9.67 -7.37
N PHE A 80 26.23 -10.20 -8.41
CA PHE A 80 25.32 -9.45 -9.29
C PHE A 80 24.30 -8.60 -8.52
N TRP A 81 23.60 -9.16 -7.54
CA TRP A 81 22.56 -8.44 -6.79
C TRP A 81 23.15 -7.39 -5.84
N LEU A 82 24.32 -7.64 -5.24
CA LEU A 82 25.04 -6.65 -4.45
C LEU A 82 25.43 -5.46 -5.34
N THR A 83 26.06 -5.72 -6.50
CA THR A 83 26.43 -4.67 -7.46
C THR A 83 25.21 -3.91 -7.98
N ALA A 84 24.11 -4.61 -8.29
CA ALA A 84 22.89 -4.00 -8.78
C ALA A 84 22.24 -3.05 -7.76
N PHE A 85 22.19 -3.43 -6.47
CA PHE A 85 21.67 -2.55 -5.42
C PHE A 85 22.59 -1.36 -5.15
N LEU A 86 23.92 -1.58 -5.05
CA LEU A 86 24.89 -0.50 -4.84
C LEU A 86 24.94 0.49 -6.01
N SER A 87 24.63 0.06 -7.23
CA SER A 87 24.56 0.93 -8.41
C SER A 87 23.24 1.70 -8.54
N HIS A 88 22.22 1.38 -7.73
CA HIS A 88 20.91 2.01 -7.81
C HIS A 88 20.83 3.20 -6.86
N PRO A 89 20.57 4.45 -7.34
CA PRO A 89 20.71 5.68 -6.55
C PRO A 89 20.00 5.64 -5.19
N ALA A 90 18.75 5.21 -5.13
CA ALA A 90 17.97 5.19 -3.87
C ALA A 90 18.14 3.90 -3.02
N LEU A 91 18.89 2.89 -3.49
CA LEU A 91 19.03 1.61 -2.79
C LEU A 91 20.45 1.35 -2.29
N GLY A 92 21.47 1.90 -2.96
CA GLY A 92 22.87 1.78 -2.53
C GLY A 92 23.08 2.38 -1.13
N ASP A 93 22.54 3.58 -0.90
CA ASP A 93 22.66 4.31 0.37
C ASP A 93 21.93 3.64 1.55
N LEU A 94 21.07 2.65 1.29
CA LEU A 94 20.39 1.88 2.34
C LEU A 94 21.26 0.72 2.89
N LEU A 95 22.32 0.32 2.18
CA LEU A 95 23.15 -0.85 2.51
C LEU A 95 24.42 -0.44 3.28
N SER A 96 24.42 -0.69 4.59
CA SER A 96 25.62 -0.56 5.42
C SER A 96 26.71 -1.58 5.03
N GLU A 97 27.94 -1.39 5.51
CA GLU A 97 29.04 -2.33 5.25
C GLU A 97 28.74 -3.78 5.72
N GLU A 98 27.96 -3.96 6.79
CA GLU A 98 27.52 -5.30 7.23
C GLU A 98 26.42 -5.86 6.32
N ASP A 99 25.44 -5.03 5.92
CA ASP A 99 24.40 -5.43 4.96
C ASP A 99 25.05 -5.89 3.63
N GLN A 100 26.10 -5.21 3.17
CA GLN A 100 26.84 -5.59 1.96
C GLN A 100 27.52 -6.97 2.07
N LYS A 101 28.05 -7.34 3.24
CA LYS A 101 28.62 -8.69 3.46
C LYS A 101 27.53 -9.77 3.42
N ILE A 102 26.36 -9.50 3.99
CA ILE A 102 25.18 -10.37 3.89
C ILE A 102 24.74 -10.52 2.42
N PHE A 103 24.69 -9.42 1.67
CA PHE A 103 24.28 -9.41 0.26
C PHE A 103 25.20 -10.21 -0.68
N LYS A 104 26.46 -10.49 -0.31
CA LYS A 104 27.31 -11.46 -1.05
C LYS A 104 26.75 -12.89 -1.06
N HIS A 105 25.86 -13.22 -0.13
CA HIS A 105 25.17 -14.50 -0.09
C HIS A 105 23.80 -14.49 -0.80
N LEU A 106 23.35 -13.34 -1.34
CA LEU A 106 22.07 -13.20 -2.04
C LEU A 106 22.15 -13.87 -3.43
N SER A 107 21.49 -15.02 -3.60
CA SER A 107 21.55 -15.80 -4.84
C SER A 107 20.47 -15.42 -5.86
N SER A 108 19.28 -15.03 -5.40
CA SER A 108 18.22 -14.50 -6.27
C SER A 108 17.25 -13.58 -5.55
N LEU A 109 16.76 -12.58 -6.27
CA LEU A 109 15.65 -11.71 -5.86
C LEU A 109 14.45 -11.98 -6.77
N ASP A 110 13.35 -12.43 -6.16
CA ASP A 110 12.08 -12.65 -6.82
C ASP A 110 11.08 -11.58 -6.39
N VAL A 111 10.31 -11.05 -7.35
CA VAL A 111 9.14 -10.22 -7.11
C VAL A 111 7.97 -10.91 -7.79
N GLU A 112 6.98 -11.32 -6.99
CA GLU A 112 5.79 -12.02 -7.47
C GLU A 112 4.53 -11.28 -7.04
N ASP A 113 3.78 -10.78 -8.02
CA ASP A 113 2.43 -10.25 -7.81
C ASP A 113 1.47 -11.38 -7.41
N PHE A 114 0.39 -11.02 -6.72
CA PHE A 114 -0.69 -11.95 -6.43
C PHE A 114 -1.51 -12.27 -7.68
N LYS A 115 -2.33 -13.33 -7.62
CA LYS A 115 -3.21 -13.72 -8.75
C LYS A 115 -4.17 -12.59 -9.13
N ASP A 116 -4.75 -11.93 -8.13
CA ASP A 116 -5.29 -10.59 -8.31
C ASP A 116 -4.14 -9.60 -8.07
N VAL A 117 -3.67 -8.98 -9.15
CA VAL A 117 -2.52 -8.06 -9.15
C VAL A 117 -2.79 -6.82 -8.28
N LYS A 118 -4.07 -6.42 -8.13
CA LYS A 118 -4.48 -5.28 -7.30
C LYS A 118 -4.39 -5.59 -5.81
N SER A 119 -4.58 -6.86 -5.41
CA SER A 119 -4.56 -7.29 -4.01
C SER A 119 -3.16 -7.32 -3.36
N GLY A 120 -2.07 -7.26 -4.13
CA GLY A 120 -0.72 -7.14 -3.58
C GLY A 120 0.38 -7.92 -4.30
N TYR A 121 1.56 -7.91 -3.68
CA TYR A 121 2.76 -8.57 -4.18
C TYR A 121 3.70 -9.00 -3.04
N SER A 122 4.67 -9.84 -3.38
CA SER A 122 5.74 -10.24 -2.48
C SER A 122 7.12 -10.06 -3.09
N ILE A 123 8.08 -9.63 -2.27
CA ILE A 123 9.50 -9.51 -2.59
C ILE A 123 10.24 -10.55 -1.77
N THR A 124 10.93 -11.49 -2.42
CA THR A 124 11.66 -12.58 -1.77
C THR A 124 13.15 -12.53 -2.10
N PHE A 125 13.96 -12.31 -1.07
CA PHE A 125 15.41 -12.41 -1.12
C PHE A 125 15.81 -13.84 -0.77
N ASN A 126 16.40 -14.58 -1.72
CA ASN A 126 16.87 -15.95 -1.52
C ASN A 126 18.37 -15.93 -1.24
N PHE A 127 18.79 -16.53 -0.14
CA PHE A 127 20.19 -16.57 0.28
C PHE A 127 20.75 -17.99 0.17
N ASN A 128 22.02 -18.06 -0.24
CA ASN A 128 22.86 -19.22 -0.01
C ASN A 128 23.12 -19.39 1.50
N PRO A 129 23.54 -20.60 1.96
CA PRO A 129 24.02 -20.79 3.32
C PRO A 129 25.08 -19.75 3.70
N ASN A 130 24.86 -19.07 4.81
CA ASN A 130 25.65 -17.90 5.23
C ASN A 130 25.89 -17.92 6.76
N PRO A 131 26.87 -17.19 7.31
CA PRO A 131 27.18 -17.20 8.73
C PRO A 131 26.25 -16.32 9.59
N TYR A 132 25.38 -15.52 8.98
CA TYR A 132 24.63 -14.45 9.67
C TYR A 132 23.28 -14.91 10.24
N PHE A 133 22.52 -15.69 9.47
CA PHE A 133 21.20 -16.20 9.86
C PHE A 133 20.94 -17.62 9.32
N GLU A 134 19.89 -18.26 9.81
CA GLU A 134 19.47 -19.60 9.40
C GLU A 134 18.58 -19.61 8.15
N ASP A 135 17.77 -18.56 7.95
CA ASP A 135 16.77 -18.52 6.89
C ASP A 135 17.41 -18.44 5.49
N MET A 136 16.99 -19.32 4.59
CA MET A 136 17.40 -19.26 3.18
C MET A 136 16.53 -18.30 2.34
N LYS A 137 15.44 -17.78 2.91
CA LYS A 137 14.50 -16.87 2.23
C LYS A 137 13.98 -15.80 3.19
N LEU A 138 14.17 -14.54 2.85
CA LEU A 138 13.55 -13.40 3.53
C LEU A 138 12.50 -12.80 2.60
N THR A 139 11.23 -12.97 2.94
CA THR A 139 10.10 -12.48 2.15
C THR A 139 9.49 -11.27 2.83
N LYS A 140 9.15 -10.25 2.05
CA LYS A 140 8.30 -9.12 2.42
C LYS A 140 7.03 -9.18 1.58
N THR A 141 5.87 -9.08 2.22
CA THR A 141 4.58 -9.17 1.53
C THR A 141 3.76 -7.92 1.82
N PHE A 142 3.22 -7.35 0.76
CA PHE A 142 2.32 -6.21 0.78
C PHE A 142 0.96 -6.70 0.31
N THR A 143 -0.08 -6.46 1.09
CA THR A 143 -1.46 -6.80 0.76
C THR A 143 -2.30 -5.54 0.85
N PHE A 144 -2.99 -5.21 -0.23
CA PHE A 144 -3.88 -4.07 -0.35
C PHE A 144 -5.33 -4.54 -0.20
N PHE A 145 -6.18 -3.70 0.38
CA PHE A 145 -7.61 -3.96 0.53
C PHE A 145 -8.40 -2.79 -0.06
N ASP A 146 -9.62 -3.06 -0.52
CA ASP A 146 -10.47 -2.07 -1.21
C ASP A 146 -10.84 -0.87 -0.33
N GLU A 147 -10.85 -1.06 0.99
CA GLU A 147 -10.96 0.01 2.01
C GLU A 147 -9.72 0.94 2.10
N GLY A 148 -8.75 0.81 1.19
CA GLY A 148 -7.52 1.59 1.13
C GLY A 148 -6.47 1.21 2.19
N THR A 149 -6.75 0.22 3.04
CA THR A 149 -5.79 -0.23 4.05
C THR A 149 -4.71 -1.11 3.41
N THR A 150 -3.49 -1.09 3.99
CA THR A 150 -2.36 -1.90 3.55
C THR A 150 -1.81 -2.71 4.70
N LYS A 151 -1.79 -4.04 4.56
CA LYS A 151 -1.14 -4.96 5.50
C LYS A 151 0.24 -5.34 4.98
N ILE A 152 1.26 -5.13 5.82
CA ILE A 152 2.64 -5.44 5.51
C ILE A 152 3.14 -6.53 6.45
N THR A 153 3.48 -7.71 5.92
CA THR A 153 4.11 -8.80 6.67
C THR A 153 5.55 -9.03 6.19
N GLY A 154 6.30 -9.88 6.89
CA GLY A 154 7.57 -10.37 6.40
C GLY A 154 8.25 -11.34 7.35
N THR A 155 9.24 -12.06 6.84
CA THR A 155 10.02 -13.04 7.61
C THR A 155 10.72 -12.39 8.81
N THR A 156 10.51 -12.93 10.00
CA THR A 156 11.34 -12.62 11.18
C THR A 156 12.67 -13.36 11.03
N ILE A 157 13.77 -12.62 10.91
CA ILE A 157 15.11 -13.18 10.67
C ILE A 157 15.61 -13.94 11.90
N LYS A 158 16.01 -15.20 11.71
CA LYS A 158 16.66 -16.04 12.72
C LYS A 158 18.17 -15.84 12.69
N TRP A 159 18.63 -14.80 13.36
CA TRP A 159 20.05 -14.50 13.49
C TRP A 159 20.79 -15.61 14.23
N LYS A 160 21.99 -15.92 13.73
CA LYS A 160 22.94 -16.81 14.42
C LYS A 160 23.58 -16.08 15.60
N GLU A 161 24.20 -16.85 16.49
CA GLU A 161 24.79 -16.35 17.72
C GLU A 161 25.76 -15.18 17.46
N GLY A 162 25.60 -14.09 18.22
CA GLY A 162 26.36 -12.84 18.05
C GLY A 162 25.98 -11.96 16.85
N MET A 163 25.31 -12.49 15.83
CA MET A 163 25.06 -11.77 14.56
C MET A 163 23.88 -10.80 14.60
N GLY A 164 22.95 -10.94 15.55
CA GLY A 164 21.77 -10.06 15.65
C GLY A 164 22.10 -8.61 16.04
N ILE A 165 23.03 -8.43 17.00
CA ILE A 165 23.34 -7.11 17.58
C ILE A 165 24.01 -6.20 16.53
N ALA A 166 24.96 -6.75 15.75
CA ALA A 166 25.63 -6.03 14.67
C ALA A 166 24.68 -5.57 13.56
N ASN A 167 23.52 -6.24 13.41
CA ASN A 167 22.50 -5.94 12.41
C ASN A 167 21.28 -5.19 13.00
N GLY A 168 21.44 -4.55 14.17
CA GLY A 168 20.44 -3.66 14.75
C GLY A 168 19.32 -4.34 15.54
N VAL A 169 19.42 -5.64 15.83
CA VAL A 169 18.48 -6.32 16.73
C VAL A 169 18.88 -6.06 18.18
N ASN A 170 18.29 -5.02 18.78
CA ASN A 170 18.21 -4.91 20.23
C ASN A 170 17.19 -5.93 20.76
N HIS A 171 17.55 -6.65 21.83
CA HIS A 171 16.65 -7.62 22.47
C HIS A 171 15.49 -6.99 23.25
N GLU A 172 15.42 -5.66 23.33
CA GLU A 172 14.33 -4.92 23.94
C GLU A 172 13.36 -4.35 22.89
N GLN A 173 12.19 -5.02 22.82
CA GLN A 173 10.92 -4.58 22.23
C GLN A 173 10.76 -4.57 20.69
N LYS A 174 9.72 -5.30 20.27
CA LYS A 174 9.01 -5.33 18.98
C LYS A 174 9.58 -4.48 17.82
N GLY A 175 10.44 -5.10 17.01
CA GLY A 175 10.41 -4.94 15.55
C GLY A 175 10.52 -3.51 15.01
N ASN A 176 11.43 -2.71 15.56
CA ASN A 176 11.75 -1.41 14.97
C ASN A 176 12.38 -1.59 13.57
N LYS A 177 11.63 -1.22 12.53
CA LYS A 177 12.21 -0.88 11.24
C LYS A 177 13.18 0.29 11.44
N ARG A 178 14.26 0.37 10.65
CA ARG A 178 15.03 1.62 10.51
C ARG A 178 14.01 2.72 10.09
N PRO A 179 14.05 3.93 10.69
CA PRO A 179 13.07 4.96 10.38
C PRO A 179 13.16 5.34 8.90
N PHE A 180 12.00 5.45 8.24
CA PHE A 180 11.92 5.98 6.87
C PHE A 180 12.23 7.48 6.93
N VAL A 181 13.29 7.91 6.26
CA VAL A 181 13.58 9.34 6.08
C VAL A 181 12.66 9.84 4.98
N ASP A 182 11.67 10.65 5.36
CA ASP A 182 10.75 11.32 4.43
C ASP A 182 11.50 12.47 3.72
N GLU A 183 12.38 12.13 2.77
CA GLU A 183 12.91 13.09 1.80
C GLU A 183 11.80 13.47 0.81
N ARG A 184 10.92 14.35 1.26
CA ARG A 184 10.10 15.14 0.35
C ARG A 184 11.03 15.97 -0.51
N LEU A 185 11.20 15.54 -1.76
CA LEU A 185 11.79 16.35 -2.81
C LEU A 185 11.07 17.70 -2.83
N VAL A 186 11.80 18.74 -2.41
CA VAL A 186 11.35 20.12 -2.56
C VAL A 186 11.54 20.49 -4.03
N THR A 187 10.44 20.49 -4.77
CA THR A 187 10.29 21.09 -6.10
C THR A 187 9.24 22.18 -6.04
#